data_AF-A0A3E0VYD7-F1
#
_entry.id   AF-A0A3E0VYD7-F1
#
_cell.length_a   1.000
_cell.length_b   1.000
_cell.length_c   1.000
_cell.angle_alpha   90.00
_cell.angle_beta   90.00
_cell.angle_gamma   90.00
#
_symmetry.space_group_name_H-M   'P 1'
#
loop_
_entity.id
_entity.type
_entity.pdbx_description
1 polymer ?
#
loop_
_entity_poly.entity_id
_entity_poly.type
_entity_poly.pdbx_seq_one_letter_code
_entity_poly.pdbx_strand_id
1 'polypeptide(L)'
;MPATSTALQVFPILFSAACVVVAVGFVITVALIIRNARRVRDTGHNPFTLQADLATRAMDSALLKPAKSTEERLGELDDLQHRHVISPEEYVRARERVLSGE
;
A
#
# COMPACT_ATOMS: atom_id res chain seq x y z
N MET A 1 -33.24 -20.94 -47.61
CA MET A 1 -32.22 -20.74 -46.55
C MET A 1 -32.79 -19.78 -45.51
N PRO A 2 -33.39 -20.27 -44.40
CA PRO A 2 -34.08 -19.44 -43.39
C PRO A 2 -33.15 -18.85 -42.31
N ALA A 3 -31.88 -19.26 -42.24
CA ALA A 3 -30.97 -18.89 -41.16
C ALA A 3 -30.65 -17.38 -41.09
N THR A 4 -30.72 -16.66 -42.22
CA THR A 4 -30.38 -15.23 -42.30
C THR A 4 -31.35 -14.33 -41.54
N SER A 5 -32.65 -14.67 -41.50
CA SER A 5 -33.65 -13.87 -40.76
C SER A 5 -33.51 -14.02 -39.24
N THR A 6 -33.23 -15.23 -38.77
CA THR A 6 -33.03 -15.49 -37.33
C THR A 6 -31.76 -14.81 -36.82
N ALA A 7 -30.66 -14.85 -37.57
CA ALA A 7 -29.41 -14.19 -37.19
C ALA A 7 -29.56 -12.66 -37.08
N LEU A 8 -30.28 -12.04 -38.03
CA LEU A 8 -30.59 -10.60 -38.01
C LEU A 8 -31.47 -10.18 -36.83
N GLN A 9 -32.33 -11.07 -36.31
CA GLN A 9 -33.15 -10.82 -35.13
C GLN A 9 -32.40 -11.04 -33.82
N VAL A 10 -31.52 -12.04 -33.76
CA VAL A 10 -30.79 -12.40 -32.54
C VAL A 10 -29.59 -11.48 -32.30
N PHE A 11 -28.94 -10.99 -33.36
CA PHE A 11 -27.81 -10.06 -33.26
C PHE A 11 -28.10 -8.79 -32.44
N PRO A 12 -29.16 -8.00 -32.72
CA PRO A 12 -29.43 -6.79 -31.93
C PRO A 12 -29.79 -7.11 -30.48
N ILE A 13 -30.41 -8.26 -30.21
CA ILE A 13 -30.71 -8.70 -28.84
C ILE A 13 -29.41 -8.98 -28.08
N LEU A 14 -28.51 -9.79 -28.65
CA LEU A 14 -27.20 -10.08 -28.04
C LEU A 14 -26.35 -8.82 -27.88
N PHE A 15 -26.34 -7.94 -28.88
CA PHE A 15 -25.58 -6.69 -28.84
C PHE A 15 -26.12 -5.76 -27.76
N SER A 16 -27.44 -5.59 -27.66
CA SER A 16 -28.07 -4.78 -26.62
C SER A 16 -27.79 -5.34 -25.23
N ALA A 17 -27.86 -6.66 -25.05
CA ALA A 17 -27.52 -7.33 -23.80
C ALA A 17 -26.05 -7.10 -23.42
N ALA A 18 -25.13 -7.23 -24.38
CA ALA A 18 -23.71 -6.94 -24.16
C ALA A 18 -23.48 -5.48 -23.76
N CYS A 19 -24.13 -4.52 -24.44
CA CYS A 19 -24.07 -3.11 -24.07
C CYS A 19 -24.58 -2.85 -22.66
N VAL A 20 -25.68 -3.50 -22.24
CA VAL A 20 -26.21 -3.38 -20.88
C VAL A 20 -25.19 -3.90 -19.86
N VAL A 21 -24.59 -5.06 -20.11
CA VAL A 21 -23.56 -5.63 -19.21
C VAL A 21 -22.36 -4.68 -19.08
N VAL A 22 -21.86 -4.14 -20.20
CA VAL A 22 -20.76 -3.18 -20.20
C VAL A 22 -21.14 -1.90 -19.46
N ALA A 23 -22.34 -1.37 -19.68
CA ALA A 23 -22.82 -0.18 -18.98
C ALA A 23 -22.93 -0.41 -17.47
N VAL A 24 -23.49 -1.54 -17.05
CA VAL A 24 -23.57 -1.93 -15.63
C VAL A 24 -22.17 -2.07 -15.02
N GLY A 25 -21.25 -2.76 -15.71
CA GLY A 25 -19.87 -2.89 -15.27
C GLY A 25 -19.16 -1.54 -15.14
N PHE A 26 -19.40 -0.62 -16.08
CA PHE A 26 -18.86 0.74 -16.02
C PHE A 26 -19.40 1.52 -14.81
N VAL A 27 -20.71 1.50 -14.58
CA VAL A 27 -21.33 2.15 -13.41
C VAL A 27 -20.77 1.57 -12.10
N ILE A 28 -20.66 0.24 -11.99
CA ILE A 28 -20.09 -0.42 -10.80
C ILE A 28 -18.64 0.04 -10.59
N THR A 29 -17.82 0.05 -11.64
CA THR A 29 -16.41 0.46 -11.56
C THR A 29 -16.29 1.90 -11.08
N VAL A 30 -17.05 2.82 -11.68
CA VAL A 30 -17.07 4.23 -11.27
C VAL A 30 -17.55 4.38 -9.82
N ALA A 31 -18.61 3.66 -9.43
CA ALA A 31 -19.12 3.68 -8.07
C ALA A 31 -18.10 3.16 -7.05
N LEU A 32 -17.35 2.11 -7.38
CA LEU A 32 -16.27 1.57 -6.53
C LEU A 32 -15.13 2.59 -6.40
N ILE A 33 -14.72 3.25 -7.48
CA ILE A 33 -13.70 4.30 -7.45
C ILE A 33 -14.15 5.44 -6.53
N ILE A 34 -15.37 5.94 -6.70
CA ILE A 34 -15.91 7.03 -5.88
C ILE A 34 -16.02 6.61 -4.42
N ARG A 35 -16.53 5.40 -4.15
CA ARG A 35 -16.71 4.90 -2.79
C ARG A 35 -15.37 4.67 -2.09
N ASN A 36 -14.36 4.17 -2.81
CA ASN A 36 -12.99 4.04 -2.30
C ASN A 36 -12.37 5.43 -2.05
N ALA A 37 -12.49 6.35 -3.00
CA ALA A 37 -11.99 7.71 -2.86
C ALA A 37 -12.65 8.46 -1.69
N ARG A 38 -13.96 8.30 -1.49
CA ARG A 38 -14.69 8.85 -0.34
C ARG A 38 -14.20 8.23 0.97
N ARG A 39 -14.07 6.90 1.03
CA ARG A 39 -13.60 6.19 2.23
C ARG A 39 -12.18 6.59 2.63
N VAL A 40 -11.29 6.74 1.65
CA VAL A 40 -9.89 7.21 1.85
C VAL A 40 -9.87 8.66 2.35
N ARG A 41 -10.75 9.51 1.80
CA ARG A 41 -10.93 10.90 2.25
C ARG A 41 -11.47 10.99 3.67
N ASP A 42 -12.40 10.10 4.04
CA ASP A 42 -12.97 10.03 5.39
C ASP A 42 -11.93 9.56 6.42
N THR A 43 -10.90 8.82 6.00
CA THR A 43 -9.71 8.49 6.81
C THR A 43 -8.62 9.57 6.79
N GLY A 44 -8.90 10.76 6.23
CA GLY A 44 -7.99 11.91 6.24
C GLY A 44 -6.80 11.79 5.28
N HIS A 45 -6.84 10.88 4.30
CA HIS A 45 -5.82 10.77 3.26
C HIS A 45 -6.43 11.24 1.93
N ASN A 46 -5.70 12.04 1.17
CA ASN A 46 -6.22 12.61 -0.07
C ASN A 46 -5.91 11.65 -1.23
N PRO A 47 -6.92 11.04 -1.89
CA PRO A 47 -6.70 9.96 -2.87
C PRO A 47 -5.91 10.40 -4.11
N PHE A 48 -5.84 11.71 -4.39
CA PHE A 48 -5.07 12.27 -5.50
C PHE A 48 -3.57 12.40 -5.20
N THR A 49 -3.18 12.45 -3.93
CA THR A 49 -1.77 12.53 -3.52
C THR A 49 -1.23 11.21 -2.99
N LEU A 50 -2.07 10.17 -2.83
CA LEU A 50 -1.64 8.88 -2.27
C LEU A 50 -0.43 8.26 -2.98
N GLN A 51 -0.29 8.38 -4.31
CA GLN A 51 0.89 7.85 -5.00
C GLN A 51 2.15 8.62 -4.63
N ALA A 52 2.06 9.95 -4.53
CA ALA A 52 3.17 10.80 -4.13
C ALA A 52 3.48 10.64 -2.64
N ASP A 53 2.48 10.62 -1.76
CA ASP A 53 2.65 10.40 -0.32
C ASP A 53 3.12 8.98 0.01
N LEU A 54 2.70 7.95 -0.72
CA LEU A 54 3.23 6.60 -0.58
C LEU A 54 4.64 6.49 -1.14
N ALA A 55 4.96 7.18 -2.23
CA ALA A 55 6.32 7.23 -2.76
C ALA A 55 7.25 7.99 -1.78
N THR A 56 6.84 9.15 -1.28
CA THR A 56 7.58 9.94 -0.29
C THR A 56 7.69 9.18 1.03
N ARG A 57 6.60 8.58 1.54
CA ARG A 57 6.69 7.72 2.72
C ARG A 57 7.47 6.45 2.46
N ALA A 58 7.49 5.87 1.26
CA ALA A 58 8.35 4.72 0.96
C ALA A 58 9.82 5.14 0.96
N MET A 59 10.14 6.30 0.39
CA MET A 59 11.46 6.93 0.41
C MET A 59 11.92 7.30 1.83
N ASP A 60 11.01 7.80 2.67
CA ASP A 60 11.30 8.18 4.07
C ASP A 60 11.16 7.00 5.06
N SER A 61 10.40 5.97 4.72
CA SER A 61 10.18 4.81 5.59
C SER A 61 11.46 4.01 5.71
N ALA A 62 11.59 3.39 6.88
CA ALA A 62 12.66 2.49 7.27
C ALA A 62 12.92 1.29 6.31
N LEU A 63 12.18 1.16 5.20
CA LEU A 63 12.46 0.21 4.12
C LEU A 63 13.65 0.62 3.23
N LEU A 64 13.96 1.91 3.12
CA LEU A 64 15.08 2.42 2.30
C LEU A 64 16.21 3.05 3.12
N LYS A 65 16.05 3.18 4.45
CA LYS A 65 17.19 3.52 5.30
C LYS A 65 18.20 2.38 5.22
N PRO A 66 19.48 2.65 4.87
CA PRO A 66 20.53 1.65 5.01
C PRO A 66 20.44 1.08 6.41
N ALA A 67 20.52 -0.25 6.55
CA ALA A 67 20.61 -0.87 7.87
C ALA A 67 21.71 -0.13 8.64
N LYS A 68 21.35 0.51 9.77
CA LYS A 68 22.30 1.28 10.57
C LYS A 68 23.55 0.43 10.80
N SER A 69 24.72 1.02 10.62
CA SER A 69 25.96 0.28 10.80
C SER A 69 26.04 -0.22 12.25
N THR A 70 26.77 -1.31 12.46
CA THR A 70 26.99 -1.86 13.81
C THR A 70 27.58 -0.81 14.76
N GLU A 71 28.44 0.07 14.25
CA GLU A 71 29.02 1.18 15.01
C GLU A 71 27.98 2.21 15.44
N GLU A 72 27.06 2.60 14.55
CA GLU A 72 25.98 3.54 14.87
C GLU A 72 25.02 2.97 15.92
N ARG A 73 24.67 1.67 15.80
CA ARG A 73 23.86 0.96 16.81
C ARG A 73 24.54 0.91 18.19
N LEU A 74 25.85 0.71 18.22
CA LEU A 74 26.63 0.69 19.46
C LEU A 74 26.76 2.09 20.09
N GLY A 75 26.92 3.13 19.27
CA GLY A 75 26.94 4.52 19.72
C GLY A 75 25.63 4.95 20.36
N GLU A 76 24.48 4.54 19.80
CA GLU A 76 23.17 4.79 20.41
C GLU A 76 23.01 4.08 21.76
N LEU A 77 23.47 2.83 21.87
CA LEU A 77 23.45 2.12 23.15
C LEU A 77 24.32 2.81 24.21
N ASP A 78 25.47 3.38 23.81
CA ASP A 78 26.35 4.13 24.70
C ASP A 78 25.69 5.43 25.18
N ASP A 79 25.03 6.19 24.29
CA ASP A 79 24.26 7.38 24.67
C ASP A 79 23.13 7.04 25.65
N LEU A 80 22.40 5.95 25.39
CA LEU A 80 21.32 5.49 26.27
C LEU A 80 21.83 5.10 27.65
N GLN A 81 22.99 4.44 27.73
CA GLN A 81 23.64 4.07 28.98
C GLN A 81 24.18 5.29 29.72
N HIS A 82 24.81 6.23 29.01
CA HIS A 82 25.34 7.47 29.56
C HIS A 82 24.22 8.36 30.14
N ARG A 83 23.05 8.35 29.51
CA ARG A 83 21.84 9.02 30.00
C ARG A 83 21.10 8.22 31.08
N HIS A 84 21.61 7.05 31.46
CA HIS A 84 21.01 6.12 32.41
C HIS A 84 19.56 5.73 32.05
N VAL A 85 19.24 5.69 30.76
CA VAL A 85 17.93 5.23 30.26
C VAL A 85 17.83 3.71 30.33
N ILE A 86 18.96 3.03 30.18
CA ILE A 86 19.10 1.58 30.32
C ILE A 86 20.07 1.28 31.47
N SER A 87 19.87 0.12 32.10
CA SER A 87 20.76 -0.37 33.15
C SER A 87 22.05 -0.95 32.54
N PRO A 88 23.15 -1.01 33.31
CA PRO A 88 24.39 -1.65 32.86
C PRO A 88 24.18 -3.10 32.39
N GLU A 89 23.33 -3.88 33.06
CA GLU A 89 23.01 -5.25 32.64
C GLU A 89 22.25 -5.31 31.30
N GLU A 90 21.36 -4.36 31.04
CA GLU A 90 20.65 -4.25 29.77
C GLU A 90 21.57 -3.80 28.64
N TYR A 91 22.48 -2.87 28.91
CA TYR A 91 23.50 -2.42 27.96
C TYR A 91 24.40 -3.59 27.51
N VAL A 92 24.92 -4.40 28.44
CA VAL A 92 25.77 -5.55 28.10
C VAL A 92 25.02 -6.55 27.22
N ARG A 93 23.78 -6.90 27.58
CA ARG A 93 22.96 -7.84 26.81
C ARG A 93 22.57 -7.30 25.43
N ALA A 94 22.34 -5.99 25.31
CA ALA A 94 22.03 -5.34 24.04
C ALA A 94 23.26 -5.26 23.13
N ARG A 95 24.43 -4.94 23.71
CA ARG A 95 25.72 -4.90 23.01
C ARG A 95 26.11 -6.26 22.47
N GLU A 96 25.91 -7.32 23.23
CA GLU A 96 26.12 -8.70 22.76
C GLU A 96 25.24 -9.05 21.56
N ARG A 97 23.94 -8.71 21.59
CA ARG A 97 23.02 -8.92 20.46
C ARG A 97 23.43 -8.18 19.19
N VAL A 98 23.85 -6.92 19.34
CA VAL A 98 24.32 -6.11 18.21
C VAL A 98 25.60 -6.69 17.61
N LEU A 99 26.52 -7.20 18.45
CA LEU A 99 27.77 -7.82 18.01
C LEU A 99 27.56 -9.23 17.41
N SER A 100 26.53 -9.96 17.84
CA SER A 100 26.17 -11.27 17.26
C SER A 100 25.40 -11.16 15.95
N GLY A 101 24.99 -9.96 15.55
CA GLY A 101 24.24 -9.71 14.31
C GLY A 101 22.74 -10.00 14.42
N GLU A 102 22.20 -10.05 15.64
CA GLU A 102 20.76 -10.18 15.91
C GLU A 102 20.03 -8.82 16.04
#